data_AF-A0A8T6Y1D7-F1
#
_entry.id   AF-A0A8T6Y1D7-F1
#
_cell.length_a   1.000
_cell.length_b   1.000
_cell.length_c   1.000
_cell.angle_alpha   90.00
_cell.angle_beta   90.00
_cell.angle_gamma   90.00
#
_symmetry.space_group_name_H-M   'P 1'
#
loop_
_entity.id
_entity.type
_entity.pdbx_description
1 polymer ?
#
loop_
_entity_poly.entity_id
_entity_poly.type
_entity_poly.pdbx_seq_one_letter_code
_entity_poly.pdbx_strand_id
1 'polypeptide(L)'
;EELPSLVVDRDFAVEHAEFQNPYAEAKAMAAYEIAEKAADLDVEGCFMVHDPEKYVPLVAAAHEMVRDAARLADEARELEKAGNSVSRKPHAKDGTVLSKEKLMEKPR
;
A
#
# COMPACT_ATOMS: atom_id res chain seq x y z
N GLU A 1 -17.05 17.16 -17.92
CA GLU A 1 -16.34 16.29 -16.95
C GLU A 1 -15.04 16.99 -16.59
N GLU A 2 -14.76 17.15 -15.30
CA GLU A 2 -13.46 17.63 -14.84
C GLU A 2 -12.51 16.45 -14.72
N LEU A 3 -11.30 16.60 -15.26
CA LEU A 3 -10.25 15.58 -15.12
C LEU A 3 -9.68 15.66 -13.69
N PRO A 4 -9.41 14.51 -13.05
CA PRO A 4 -8.84 14.51 -11.71
C PRO A 4 -7.39 15.00 -11.74
N SER A 5 -7.01 15.76 -10.71
CA SER A 5 -5.62 16.07 -10.36
C SER A 5 -5.37 15.51 -8.96
N LEU A 6 -4.60 14.42 -8.88
CA LEU A 6 -4.42 13.67 -7.64
C LEU A 6 -2.96 13.21 -7.50
N VAL A 7 -2.39 13.45 -6.32
CA VAL A 7 -1.15 12.83 -5.86
C VAL A 7 -1.51 11.92 -4.70
N VAL A 8 -1.21 10.64 -4.83
CA VAL A 8 -1.45 9.65 -3.76
C VAL A 8 -0.13 9.45 -3.04
N ASP A 9 0.11 10.23 -2.00
CA ASP A 9 1.22 10.05 -1.08
C ASP A 9 0.86 9.07 0.06
N ARG A 10 1.80 8.83 0.98
CA ARG A 10 1.61 7.95 2.14
C ARG A 10 0.36 8.32 2.94
N ASP A 11 0.26 9.60 3.32
CA ASP A 11 -0.77 10.06 4.24
C ASP A 11 -2.15 9.98 3.57
N PHE A 12 -2.24 10.39 2.30
CA PHE A 12 -3.44 10.24 1.50
C PHE A 12 -3.87 8.78 1.37
N ALA A 13 -2.94 7.88 1.03
CA ALA A 13 -3.24 6.46 0.83
C ALA A 13 -3.74 5.78 2.12
N VAL A 14 -3.10 6.08 3.24
CA VAL A 14 -3.40 5.48 4.55
C VAL A 14 -4.68 6.03 5.15
N GLU A 15 -4.93 7.35 5.05
CA GLU A 15 -6.17 7.97 5.48
C GLU A 15 -7.38 7.35 4.77
N HIS A 16 -7.29 7.13 3.46
CA HIS A 16 -8.38 6.57 2.65
C HIS A 16 -8.52 5.05 2.77
N ALA A 17 -7.57 4.37 3.40
CA ALA A 17 -7.64 2.93 3.66
C ALA A 17 -8.53 2.57 4.87
N GLU A 18 -8.90 3.55 5.71
CA GLU A 18 -9.87 3.43 6.81
C GLU A 18 -9.52 2.32 7.83
N PHE A 19 -8.23 2.20 8.19
CA PHE A 19 -7.80 1.28 9.24
C PHE A 19 -8.46 1.63 10.58
N GLN A 20 -9.02 0.63 11.26
CA GLN A 20 -9.52 0.81 12.64
C GLN A 20 -8.43 0.55 13.69
N ASN A 21 -7.44 -0.29 13.36
CA ASN A 21 -6.30 -0.57 14.22
C ASN A 21 -5.13 0.38 13.92
N PRO A 22 -4.65 1.17 14.91
CA PRO A 22 -3.55 2.12 14.69
C PRO A 22 -2.22 1.44 14.32
N TYR A 23 -2.02 0.17 14.69
CA TYR A 23 -0.85 -0.58 14.25
C TYR A 23 -0.98 -1.11 12.83
N ALA A 24 -2.20 -1.35 12.34
CA ALA A 24 -2.42 -1.65 10.92
C ALA A 24 -2.12 -0.41 10.07
N GLU A 25 -2.58 0.76 10.52
CA GLU A 25 -2.27 2.05 9.91
C GLU A 25 -0.75 2.29 9.83
N ALA A 26 -0.03 2.17 10.97
CA ALA A 26 1.41 2.34 11.01
C ALA A 26 2.17 1.36 10.10
N LYS A 27 1.70 0.12 9.97
CA LYS A 27 2.28 -0.87 9.05
C LYS A 27 2.03 -0.51 7.59
N ALA A 28 0.84 -0.03 7.25
CA ALA A 28 0.53 0.45 5.91
C ALA A 28 1.35 1.69 5.53
N MET A 29 1.55 2.62 6.47
CA MET A 29 2.46 3.76 6.32
C MET A 29 3.88 3.30 5.99
N ALA A 30 4.42 2.36 6.79
CA ALA A 30 5.76 1.82 6.57
C ALA A 30 5.86 1.06 5.24
N ALA A 31 4.84 0.30 4.87
CA ALA A 31 4.79 -0.39 3.58
C ALA A 31 4.86 0.59 2.41
N TYR A 32 4.08 1.68 2.47
CA TYR A 32 4.10 2.72 1.45
C TYR A 32 5.50 3.35 1.32
N GLU A 33 6.08 3.80 2.44
CA GLU A 33 7.40 4.45 2.45
C GLU A 33 8.51 3.55 1.91
N ILE A 34 8.52 2.27 2.28
CA ILE A 34 9.50 1.32 1.76
C ILE A 34 9.33 1.13 0.25
N ALA A 35 8.08 1.03 -0.23
CA ALA A 35 7.80 0.89 -1.65
C ALA A 35 8.19 2.14 -2.45
N GLU A 36 7.95 3.34 -1.90
CA GLU A 36 8.38 4.60 -2.49
C GLU A 36 9.91 4.69 -2.54
N LYS A 37 10.60 4.34 -1.45
CA LYS A 37 12.06 4.37 -1.36
C LYS A 37 12.78 3.33 -2.20
N ALA A 38 12.11 2.26 -2.62
CA ALA A 38 12.67 1.34 -3.60
C ALA A 38 12.98 2.05 -4.94
N ALA A 39 12.20 3.06 -5.32
CA ALA A 39 12.43 3.82 -6.55
C ALA A 39 13.77 4.59 -6.51
N ASP A 40 14.19 5.09 -5.34
CA ASP A 40 15.48 5.79 -5.18
C ASP A 40 16.65 4.84 -5.53
N LEU A 41 16.59 3.58 -5.07
CA LEU A 41 17.60 2.55 -5.38
C LEU A 41 17.56 2.14 -6.84
N ASP A 42 16.36 2.01 -7.43
CA ASP A 42 16.22 1.69 -8.84
C ASP A 42 16.80 2.80 -9.72
N VAL A 43 16.59 4.08 -9.38
CA VAL A 43 17.18 5.19 -10.13
C VAL A 43 18.71 5.16 -10.02
N GLU A 44 19.26 4.90 -8.83
CA GLU A 44 20.70 4.77 -8.62
C GLU A 44 21.28 3.62 -9.46
N GLY A 45 20.71 2.42 -9.35
CA GLY A 45 21.17 1.22 -10.04
C GLY A 45 21.00 1.29 -11.56
N CYS A 46 19.89 1.86 -12.05
CA CYS A 46 19.61 1.86 -13.49
C CYS A 46 20.31 2.99 -14.25
N PHE A 47 20.51 4.15 -13.61
CA PHE A 47 20.90 5.37 -14.34
C PHE A 47 22.17 6.04 -13.82
N MET A 48 22.60 5.78 -12.57
CA MET A 48 23.76 6.46 -11.98
C MET A 48 24.99 5.55 -11.88
N VAL A 49 24.82 4.27 -11.58
CA VAL A 49 25.91 3.30 -11.40
C VAL A 49 26.11 2.49 -12.69
N HIS A 50 27.33 2.53 -13.23
CA HIS A 50 27.65 1.84 -14.49
C HIS A 50 28.40 0.51 -14.31
N ASP A 51 28.88 0.22 -13.09
CA ASP A 51 29.61 -1.00 -12.77
C ASP A 51 28.61 -2.16 -12.48
N PRO A 52 28.56 -3.22 -13.30
CA PRO A 52 27.64 -4.33 -13.12
C PRO A 52 27.76 -5.03 -11.78
N GLU A 53 28.96 -5.13 -11.21
CA GLU A 53 29.16 -5.75 -9.90
C GLU A 53 28.52 -4.94 -8.77
N LYS A 54 28.21 -3.66 -9.02
CA LYS A 54 27.58 -2.75 -8.06
C LYS A 54 26.10 -2.54 -8.34
N TYR A 55 25.71 -2.27 -9.58
CA TYR A 55 24.30 -1.96 -9.86
C TYR A 55 23.39 -3.18 -9.81
N VAL A 56 23.89 -4.39 -10.13
CA VAL A 56 23.06 -5.61 -10.10
C VAL A 56 22.59 -5.91 -8.66
N PRO A 57 23.45 -5.87 -7.62
CA PRO A 57 22.99 -5.94 -6.24
C PRO A 57 22.06 -4.80 -5.82
N LEU A 58 22.25 -3.57 -6.32
CA LEU A 58 21.41 -2.42 -5.96
C LEU A 58 19.96 -2.61 -6.43
N VAL A 59 19.75 -2.96 -7.70
CA VAL A 59 18.39 -3.21 -8.21
C VAL A 59 17.76 -4.44 -7.54
N ALA A 60 18.55 -5.47 -7.23
CA ALA A 60 18.06 -6.61 -6.45
C ALA A 60 17.63 -6.21 -5.03
N ALA A 61 18.37 -5.30 -4.38
CA ALA A 61 18.00 -4.78 -3.06
C ALA A 61 16.69 -3.98 -3.10
N ALA A 62 16.43 -3.21 -4.16
CA ALA A 62 15.14 -2.54 -4.38
C ALA A 62 13.99 -3.55 -4.43
N HIS A 63 14.16 -4.68 -5.13
CA HIS A 63 13.17 -5.75 -5.14
C HIS A 63 12.92 -6.39 -3.77
N GLU A 64 13.94 -6.58 -2.94
CA GLU A 64 13.76 -7.08 -1.56
C GLU A 64 13.04 -6.05 -0.69
N MET A 65 13.26 -4.74 -0.88
CA MET A 65 12.46 -3.70 -0.21
C MET A 65 10.98 -3.81 -0.56
N VAL A 66 10.63 -3.93 -1.85
CA VAL A 66 9.23 -4.08 -2.29
C VAL A 66 8.60 -5.35 -1.71
N ARG A 67 9.37 -6.43 -1.58
CA ARG A 67 8.91 -7.67 -0.96
C ARG A 67 8.55 -7.48 0.52
N ASP A 68 9.37 -6.76 1.28
CA ASP A 68 9.09 -6.48 2.69
C ASP A 68 7.97 -5.45 2.88
N ALA A 69 7.85 -4.47 1.98
CA ALA A 69 6.67 -3.60 1.91
C ALA A 69 5.37 -4.41 1.73
N ALA A 70 5.37 -5.37 0.79
CA ALA A 70 4.21 -6.22 0.55
C ALA A 70 3.82 -7.05 1.79
N ARG A 71 4.81 -7.53 2.55
CA ARG A 71 4.57 -8.25 3.82
C ARG A 71 3.96 -7.35 4.89
N LEU A 72 4.45 -6.13 5.06
CA LEU A 72 3.86 -5.18 6.00
C LEU A 72 2.43 -4.81 5.64
N ALA A 73 2.12 -4.66 4.34
CA ALA A 73 0.77 -4.44 3.86
C ALA A 73 -0.16 -5.64 4.15
N ASP A 74 0.34 -6.87 4.01
CA ASP A 74 -0.39 -8.09 4.39
C ASP A 74 -0.64 -8.14 5.91
N GLU A 75 0.39 -7.88 6.71
CA GLU A 75 0.27 -7.84 8.17
C GLU A 75 -0.74 -6.78 8.64
N ALA A 76 -0.75 -5.59 8.02
CA ALA A 76 -1.75 -4.56 8.29
C ALA A 76 -3.18 -5.09 8.03
N ARG A 77 -3.36 -5.81 6.93
CA ARG A 77 -4.65 -6.43 6.59
C ARG A 77 -5.05 -7.54 7.56
N GLU A 78 -4.10 -8.37 8.00
CA GLU A 78 -4.38 -9.42 9.00
C GLU A 78 -4.78 -8.83 10.35
N LEU A 79 -4.22 -7.69 10.76
CA LEU A 79 -4.64 -6.98 11.96
C LEU A 79 -6.10 -6.51 11.89
N GLU A 80 -6.54 -5.98 10.75
CA GLU A 80 -7.95 -5.61 10.55
C GLU A 80 -8.87 -6.84 10.51
N LYS A 81 -8.41 -7.97 9.96
CA LYS A 81 -9.16 -9.23 10.02
C LYS A 81 -9.34 -9.70 11.46
N ALA A 82 -8.28 -9.64 12.26
CA ALA A 82 -8.32 -10.01 13.68
C ALA A 82 -9.30 -9.11 14.46
N GLY A 83 -9.42 -7.83 14.09
CA GLY A 83 -10.39 -6.89 14.65
C GLY A 83 -11.82 -7.01 14.08
N ASN A 84 -12.05 -7.85 13.06
CA ASN A 84 -13.31 -7.89 12.30
C ASN A 84 -13.73 -6.50 11.77
N SER A 85 -12.75 -5.72 11.32
CA SER A 85 -12.88 -4.29 10.96
C SER A 85 -12.45 -3.97 9.53
N VAL A 86 -12.23 -4.99 8.69
CA VAL A 86 -11.74 -4.79 7.31
C VAL A 86 -12.71 -3.93 6.49
N SER A 87 -12.33 -2.70 6.15
CA SER A 87 -13.10 -1.84 5.23
C SER A 87 -13.25 -2.50 3.85
N ARG A 88 -14.48 -2.52 3.34
CA ARG A 88 -14.86 -3.10 2.05
C ARG A 88 -15.90 -2.19 1.40
N LYS A 89 -15.62 -1.81 0.14
CA LYS A 89 -16.46 -0.88 -0.63
C LYS A 89 -16.99 -1.52 -1.92
N PRO A 90 -17.94 -2.48 -1.87
CA PRO A 90 -18.47 -3.12 -3.07
C PRO A 90 -19.44 -2.20 -3.82
N HIS A 91 -19.57 -2.39 -5.13
CA HIS A 91 -20.56 -1.67 -5.95
C HIS A 91 -21.92 -2.40 -5.92
N ALA A 92 -23.00 -1.64 -5.79
CA ALA A 92 -24.37 -2.08 -6.00
C ALA A 92 -24.67 -2.26 -7.50
N LYS A 93 -25.83 -2.84 -7.82
CA LYS A 93 -26.27 -3.07 -9.21
C LYS A 93 -26.40 -1.78 -10.02
N ASP A 94 -26.72 -0.67 -9.37
CA ASP A 94 -26.86 0.65 -10.00
C ASP A 94 -25.55 1.45 -10.06
N GLY A 95 -24.43 0.86 -9.60
CA GLY A 95 -23.13 1.52 -9.54
C GLY A 95 -22.86 2.29 -8.25
N THR A 96 -23.82 2.40 -7.32
CA THR A 96 -23.59 3.03 -6.02
C THR A 96 -22.52 2.28 -5.24
N VAL A 97 -21.54 3.00 -4.68
CA VAL A 97 -20.53 2.41 -3.79
C VAL A 97 -21.16 2.21 -2.41
N LEU A 98 -21.20 0.97 -1.95
CA LEU A 98 -21.65 0.59 -0.61
C LEU A 98 -20.44 0.46 0.33
N SER A 99 -20.67 0.34 1.64
CA SER A 99 -19.61 0.09 2.63
C SER A 99 -19.98 -1.00 3.64
N LYS A 100 -18.95 -1.71 4.13
CA LYS A 100 -19.01 -2.60 5.30
C LYS A 100 -17.61 -2.83 5.89
N GLU A 101 -17.56 -3.19 7.16
CA GLU A 101 -16.37 -3.57 7.93
C GLU A 101 -16.48 -5.01 8.44
N LYS A 102 -17.59 -5.35 9.11
CA LYS A 102 -17.77 -6.66 9.75
C LYS A 102 -17.97 -7.74 8.70
N LEU A 103 -17.31 -8.88 8.88
CA LEU A 103 -17.33 -9.97 7.90
C LEU A 103 -18.76 -10.42 7.56
N MET A 104 -19.63 -10.58 8.56
CA MET A 104 -20.99 -11.11 8.40
C MET A 104 -22.06 -10.06 8.09
N GLU A 105 -21.74 -8.76 8.10
CA GLU A 105 -22.76 -7.73 7.85
C GLU A 105 -23.05 -7.55 6.36
N LYS A 106 -24.24 -7.06 6.02
CA LYS A 106 -24.56 -6.69 4.64
C LYS A 106 -23.99 -5.30 4.34
N PRO A 107 -23.36 -5.10 3.16
CA PRO A 107 -22.92 -3.77 2.75
C PRO A 107 -24.13 -2.85 2.57
N ARG A 108 -23.97 -1.59 2.97
CA ARG A 108 -25.02 -0.56 2.96
C ARG A 108 -24.58 0.67 2.19
#